data_AF-A0A5Q5BKM8-F1
#
_entry.id   AF-A0A5Q5BKM8-F1
#
_cell.length_a   1.000
_cell.length_b   1.000
_cell.length_c   1.000
_cell.angle_alpha   90.00
_cell.angle_beta   90.00
_cell.angle_gamma   90.00
#
_symmetry.space_group_name_H-M   'P 1'
#
loop_
_entity.id
_entity.type
_entity.pdbx_description
1 polymer ?
#
loop_
_entity_poly.entity_id
_entity_poly.type
_entity_poly.pdbx_seq_one_letter_code
_entity_poly.pdbx_strand_id
1 'polypeptide(L)'
;MGTSRNRKGAVEARGRRRSGGPIRRPTYTGHMLRMFTRSVLVIAGSVAIAMTGSVATGSAAISTPPAVTSIAPGTGDVVGVAMPLTVRFAAPVDNRFAAQRSLRITSPNTPDGEFTWLSDSVMQWTPTGFWPAHSPISVGAGDFMTEFRTGASVVSVADIDAYTFTVSIDDEVVREMPASMGKAKFPTPQGTFRVLGKESVVVMDSRTIGIPLDDPEGYKLTVYDAVRITWGGVYVHGAPWSTGSQGYANVSHGCINLSPDNADWYFNTVGMGDPVIVQA
;
A
#
# COMPACT_ATOMS: atom_id res chain seq x y z
N MET A 1 7.35 41.98 -49.46
CA MET A 1 6.29 42.98 -49.24
C MET A 1 5.32 42.43 -48.21
N GLY A 2 4.91 43.05 -47.11
CA GLY A 2 5.01 44.41 -46.58
C GLY A 2 3.91 44.49 -45.50
N THR A 3 4.29 44.57 -44.21
CA THR A 3 4.03 45.73 -43.31
C THR A 3 2.55 46.16 -43.23
N SER A 4 1.88 46.12 -42.07
CA SER A 4 1.87 47.20 -41.06
C SER A 4 0.74 46.88 -40.04
N ARG A 5 0.98 46.76 -38.72
CA ARG A 5 0.92 47.83 -37.67
C ARG A 5 -0.49 48.43 -37.49
N ASN A 6 -1.05 48.74 -36.31
CA ASN A 6 -0.57 48.86 -34.93
C ASN A 6 -1.76 49.27 -33.99
N ARG A 7 -1.51 49.26 -32.67
CA ARG A 7 -2.11 50.03 -31.55
C ARG A 7 -3.17 49.34 -30.69
N LYS A 8 -3.25 49.53 -29.37
CA LYS A 8 -2.41 50.08 -28.25
C LYS A 8 -3.35 50.01 -27.02
N GLY A 9 -2.83 49.79 -25.82
CA GLY A 9 -3.54 50.18 -24.59
C GLY A 9 -3.08 49.46 -23.32
N ALA A 10 -2.11 50.05 -22.64
CA ALA A 10 -1.70 49.74 -21.26
C ALA A 10 -2.13 50.89 -20.34
N VAL A 11 -2.47 50.61 -19.07
CA VAL A 11 -2.58 51.57 -17.95
C VAL A 11 -2.20 50.80 -16.68
N GLU A 12 -0.98 50.89 -16.16
CA GLU A 12 -0.36 51.88 -15.25
C GLU A 12 -0.86 51.84 -13.79
N ALA A 13 0.10 51.59 -12.89
CA ALA A 13 0.01 51.68 -11.44
C ALA A 13 0.64 52.99 -10.93
N ARG A 14 0.01 53.65 -9.93
CA ARG A 14 0.59 54.62 -8.97
C ARG A 14 -0.34 54.61 -7.73
N GLY A 15 0.08 54.66 -6.47
CA GLY A 15 1.28 55.16 -5.82
C GLY A 15 1.01 56.53 -5.17
N ARG A 16 0.78 56.61 -3.84
CA ARG A 16 1.01 57.84 -3.07
C ARG A 16 1.22 57.61 -1.57
N ARG A 17 2.33 58.19 -1.07
CA ARG A 17 2.81 58.34 0.32
C ARG A 17 2.68 59.81 0.75
N ARG A 18 2.90 60.04 2.07
CA ARG A 18 3.21 61.28 2.85
C ARG A 18 2.03 61.81 3.67
N SER A 19 2.15 62.34 4.90
CA SER A 19 3.26 62.65 5.84
C SER A 19 2.65 63.20 7.15
N GLY A 20 3.21 62.94 8.33
CA GLY A 20 3.80 63.99 9.19
C GLY A 20 3.18 64.06 10.61
N GLY A 21 4.02 64.13 11.67
CA GLY A 21 3.67 64.18 13.11
C GLY A 21 3.11 65.54 13.60
N PRO A 22 3.15 65.92 14.91
CA PRO A 22 4.19 65.64 15.91
C PRO A 22 3.74 65.34 17.38
N ILE A 23 4.75 65.21 18.24
CA ILE A 23 4.84 64.89 19.69
C ILE A 23 4.30 66.00 20.61
N ARG A 24 3.73 65.64 21.79
CA ARG A 24 3.95 66.30 23.12
C ARG A 24 3.28 65.55 24.30
N ARG A 25 4.01 65.46 25.43
CA ARG A 25 3.55 65.05 26.78
C ARG A 25 3.04 66.27 27.59
N PRO A 26 2.16 66.06 28.60
CA PRO A 26 2.46 66.48 30.00
C PRO A 26 1.95 65.45 31.05
N THR A 27 2.71 64.99 32.05
CA THR A 27 2.96 65.50 33.44
C THR A 27 1.74 65.69 34.38
N TYR A 28 1.79 64.94 35.51
CA TYR A 28 1.37 65.21 36.91
C TYR A 28 -0.04 65.82 37.16
N THR A 29 -0.86 65.44 38.15
CA THR A 29 -0.62 65.28 39.60
C THR A 29 -1.94 64.81 40.26
N GLY A 30 -1.87 64.09 41.39
CA GLY A 30 -2.64 64.49 42.58
C GLY A 30 -3.91 63.72 42.99
N HIS A 31 -3.86 63.28 44.25
CA HIS A 31 -4.94 63.20 45.25
C HIS A 31 -5.87 61.96 45.25
N MET A 32 -5.68 61.09 46.25
CA MET A 32 -6.51 60.94 47.47
C MET A 32 -7.68 59.97 47.20
N LEU A 33 -8.05 58.99 48.04
CA LEU A 33 -8.13 58.98 49.49
C LEU A 33 -8.59 57.58 49.97
N ARG A 34 -8.02 57.09 51.09
CA ARG A 34 -8.62 56.18 52.12
C ARG A 34 -9.05 54.78 51.65
N MET A 35 -9.05 53.70 52.44
CA MET A 35 -8.81 53.27 53.83
C MET A 35 -9.11 51.74 53.73
N PHE A 36 -8.69 50.77 54.53
CA PHE A 36 -8.38 50.66 55.95
C PHE A 36 -7.74 49.25 56.13
N THR A 37 -6.74 49.16 57.02
CA THR A 37 -6.49 48.13 58.07
C THR A 37 -7.17 46.74 57.96
N ARG A 38 -6.61 45.61 58.38
CA ARG A 38 -5.56 45.30 59.37
C ARG A 38 -5.32 43.79 59.26
N SER A 39 -4.07 43.35 59.32
CA SER A 39 -3.73 41.96 59.66
C SER A 39 -3.74 41.81 61.18
N VAL A 40 -4.45 40.82 61.73
CA VAL A 40 -4.09 40.14 62.99
C VAL A 40 -4.45 38.65 62.88
N LEU A 41 -3.49 37.88 63.37
CA LEU A 41 -3.22 36.45 63.34
C LEU A 41 -4.27 35.57 64.07
N VAL A 42 -4.57 34.40 63.51
CA VAL A 42 -5.01 33.21 64.29
C VAL A 42 -4.20 32.02 63.77
N ILE A 43 -3.29 31.51 64.60
CA ILE A 43 -2.57 30.25 64.37
C ILE A 43 -3.45 29.14 64.93
N ALA A 44 -3.99 28.30 64.04
CA ALA A 44 -4.47 26.97 64.39
C ALA A 44 -3.50 25.97 63.74
N GLY A 45 -2.72 25.29 64.57
CA GLY A 45 -1.83 24.23 64.15
C GLY A 45 -2.63 23.03 63.64
N SER A 46 -2.23 22.52 62.48
CA SER A 46 -2.63 21.20 61.98
C SER A 46 -1.35 20.47 61.61
N VAL A 47 -1.02 19.43 62.36
CA VAL A 47 0.07 18.50 62.02
C VAL A 47 -0.40 17.70 60.81
N ALA A 48 0.09 18.04 59.62
CA ALA A 48 -0.01 17.17 58.45
C ALA A 48 1.17 16.21 58.49
N ILE A 49 0.91 14.93 58.77
CA ILE A 49 1.89 13.86 58.58
C ILE A 49 2.18 13.80 57.08
N ALA A 50 3.34 14.30 56.66
CA ALA A 50 3.85 14.10 55.32
C ALA A 50 4.23 12.62 55.19
N MET A 51 3.29 11.81 54.69
CA MET A 51 3.62 10.50 54.13
C MET A 51 4.42 10.77 52.85
N THR A 52 5.75 10.89 52.96
CA THR A 52 6.65 10.73 51.83
C THR A 52 6.63 9.25 51.44
N GLY A 53 5.55 8.81 50.82
CA GLY A 53 5.59 7.61 50.01
C GLY A 53 6.39 7.97 48.77
N SER A 54 7.61 7.46 48.65
CA SER A 54 8.30 7.42 47.37
C SER A 54 7.38 6.70 46.40
N VAL A 55 6.71 7.44 45.51
CA VAL A 55 6.05 6.83 44.37
C VAL A 55 7.19 6.24 43.56
N ALA A 56 7.37 4.93 43.63
CA ALA A 56 8.24 4.24 42.70
C ALA A 56 7.73 4.60 41.31
N THR A 57 8.50 5.40 40.57
CA THR A 57 8.29 5.58 39.14
C THR A 57 8.54 4.22 38.52
N GLY A 58 7.48 3.40 38.45
CA GLY A 58 7.51 2.13 37.76
C GLY A 58 7.95 2.41 36.34
N SER A 59 9.15 1.96 36.00
CA SER A 59 9.58 1.95 34.60
C SER A 59 8.61 1.05 33.88
N ALA A 60 7.73 1.61 33.06
CA ALA A 60 6.99 0.80 32.10
C ALA A 60 8.04 0.12 31.23
N ALA A 61 8.28 -1.17 31.45
CA ALA A 61 9.14 -1.95 30.59
C ALA A 61 8.54 -1.84 29.19
N ILE A 62 9.24 -1.18 28.27
CA ILE A 62 8.86 -1.16 26.87
C ILE A 62 8.94 -2.62 26.43
N SER A 63 7.79 -3.27 26.27
CA SER A 63 7.72 -4.63 25.73
C SER A 63 8.31 -4.57 24.32
N THR A 64 9.56 -5.01 24.21
CA THR A 64 10.27 -5.13 22.93
C THR A 64 9.73 -6.36 22.21
N PRO A 65 9.50 -6.27 20.88
CA PRO A 65 9.18 -7.44 20.09
C PRO A 65 10.25 -8.53 20.25
N PRO A 66 9.90 -9.81 20.07
CA PRO A 66 10.88 -10.88 19.94
C PRO A 66 11.88 -10.59 18.81
N ALA A 67 13.02 -11.28 18.83
CA ALA A 67 14.02 -11.17 17.77
C ALA A 67 13.42 -11.54 16.39
N VAL A 68 13.80 -10.79 15.36
CA VAL A 68 13.44 -11.10 13.97
C VAL A 68 14.36 -12.21 13.46
N THR A 69 13.79 -13.23 12.85
CA THR A 69 14.53 -14.37 12.29
C THR A 69 14.66 -14.31 10.78
N SER A 70 13.75 -13.62 10.10
CA SER A 70 13.82 -13.41 8.66
C SER A 70 12.90 -12.28 8.20
N ILE A 71 13.33 -11.61 7.13
CA ILE A 71 12.52 -10.71 6.32
C ILE A 71 12.48 -11.26 4.90
N ALA A 72 11.31 -11.26 4.27
CA ALA A 72 11.13 -11.56 2.85
C ALA A 72 10.48 -10.34 2.16
N PRO A 73 10.88 -9.95 0.94
CA PRO A 73 11.99 -10.52 0.15
C PRO A 73 13.36 -10.41 0.85
N GLY A 74 14.21 -11.38 0.56
CA GLY A 74 15.54 -11.53 1.14
C GLY A 74 16.62 -10.78 0.37
N THR A 75 17.87 -10.93 0.84
CA THR A 75 19.00 -10.23 0.25
C THR A 75 19.28 -10.72 -1.17
N GLY A 76 19.27 -9.79 -2.13
CA GLY A 76 19.54 -10.07 -3.55
C GLY A 76 18.33 -10.54 -4.36
N ASP A 77 17.15 -10.68 -3.75
CA ASP A 77 15.92 -10.99 -4.49
C ASP A 77 15.57 -9.87 -5.46
N VAL A 78 15.03 -10.25 -6.63
CA VAL A 78 14.40 -9.34 -7.59
C VAL A 78 12.92 -9.69 -7.69
N VAL A 79 12.06 -8.73 -7.39
CA VAL A 79 10.60 -8.93 -7.30
C VAL A 79 9.84 -7.86 -8.07
N GLY A 80 8.55 -8.10 -8.29
CA GLY A 80 7.65 -7.15 -8.90
C GLY A 80 7.30 -5.96 -8.00
N VAL A 81 6.76 -4.91 -8.61
CA VAL A 81 6.54 -3.61 -7.95
C VAL A 81 5.39 -3.61 -6.95
N ALA A 82 4.59 -4.68 -6.83
CA ALA A 82 3.53 -4.85 -5.83
C ALA A 82 3.86 -5.89 -4.75
N MET A 83 5.14 -6.26 -4.60
CA MET A 83 5.57 -7.28 -3.64
C MET A 83 5.41 -6.82 -2.18
N PRO A 84 4.67 -7.55 -1.31
CA PRO A 84 4.63 -7.25 0.12
C PRO A 84 5.92 -7.66 0.83
N LEU A 85 6.13 -7.09 2.02
CA LEU A 85 7.17 -7.49 2.95
C LEU A 85 6.60 -8.43 4.01
N THR A 86 7.32 -9.47 4.38
CA THR A 86 6.98 -10.33 5.52
C THR A 86 8.12 -10.34 6.52
N VAL A 87 7.82 -10.07 7.78
CA VAL A 87 8.74 -10.14 8.91
C VAL A 87 8.31 -11.29 9.81
N ARG A 88 9.21 -12.23 10.07
CA ARG A 88 8.99 -13.34 10.98
C ARG A 88 9.81 -13.18 12.25
N PHE A 89 9.13 -13.35 13.38
CA PHE A 89 9.68 -13.24 14.73
C PHE A 89 9.99 -14.62 15.31
N ALA A 90 10.94 -14.70 16.24
CA ALA A 90 11.36 -15.95 16.89
C ALA A 90 10.30 -16.54 17.83
N ALA A 91 9.34 -15.73 18.26
CA ALA A 91 8.26 -16.10 19.17
C ALA A 91 6.98 -15.30 18.82
N PRO A 92 5.81 -15.70 19.36
CA PRO A 92 4.59 -14.89 19.28
C PRO A 92 4.83 -13.44 19.76
N VAL A 93 4.20 -12.48 19.08
CA VAL A 93 4.35 -11.05 19.37
C VAL A 93 3.14 -10.54 20.14
N ASP A 94 3.34 -10.30 21.44
CA ASP A 94 2.30 -9.71 22.30
C ASP A 94 2.04 -8.23 21.93
N ASN A 95 3.11 -7.45 21.81
CA ASN A 95 3.03 -6.03 21.46
C ASN A 95 3.18 -5.80 19.95
N ARG A 96 2.09 -6.07 19.22
CA ARG A 96 2.04 -5.92 17.76
C ARG A 96 2.34 -4.50 17.28
N PHE A 97 1.97 -3.47 18.05
CA PHE A 97 2.25 -2.08 17.70
C PHE A 97 3.75 -1.75 17.78
N ALA A 98 4.46 -2.27 18.79
CA ALA A 98 5.91 -2.11 18.88
C ALA A 98 6.63 -2.81 17.72
N ALA A 99 6.13 -3.98 17.27
CA ALA A 99 6.68 -4.69 16.12
C ALA A 99 6.45 -3.95 14.79
N GLN A 100 5.25 -3.41 14.57
CA GLN A 100 4.98 -2.57 13.40
C GLN A 100 5.87 -1.33 13.38
N ARG A 101 6.07 -0.70 14.54
CA ARG A 101 6.98 0.45 14.70
C ARG A 101 8.46 0.11 14.56
N SER A 102 8.87 -1.15 14.59
CA SER A 102 10.28 -1.52 14.37
C SER A 102 10.61 -1.64 12.88
N LEU A 103 9.61 -1.76 12.01
CA LEU A 103 9.82 -1.81 10.56
C LEU A 103 10.32 -0.45 10.05
N ARG A 104 11.40 -0.48 9.28
CA ARG A 104 12.01 0.65 8.58
C ARG A 104 12.16 0.25 7.13
N ILE A 105 11.65 1.08 6.24
CA ILE A 105 11.71 0.87 4.79
C ILE A 105 12.38 2.10 4.19
N THR A 106 13.36 1.91 3.33
CA THR A 106 14.01 2.99 2.60
C THR A 106 14.07 2.64 1.12
N SER A 107 13.44 3.48 0.30
CA SER A 107 13.51 3.45 -1.15
C SER A 107 13.27 4.86 -1.70
N PRO A 108 13.55 5.11 -2.99
CA PRO A 108 12.96 6.26 -3.67
C PRO A 108 11.43 6.22 -3.53
N ASN A 109 10.81 7.33 -3.12
CA ASN A 109 9.34 7.46 -3.05
C ASN A 109 8.63 6.23 -2.43
N THR A 110 9.06 5.78 -1.25
CA THR A 110 8.43 4.65 -0.53
C THR A 110 6.90 4.82 -0.48
N PRO A 111 6.12 3.86 -1.01
CA PRO A 111 4.67 3.95 -0.92
C PRO A 111 4.20 3.77 0.53
N ASP A 112 3.01 4.28 0.84
CA ASP A 112 2.30 3.90 2.05
C ASP A 112 1.98 2.39 2.03
N GLY A 113 1.59 1.84 3.17
CA GLY A 113 1.21 0.43 3.23
C GLY A 113 0.48 0.04 4.51
N GLU A 114 -0.08 -1.16 4.46
CA GLU A 114 -0.94 -1.71 5.51
C GLU A 114 -0.33 -2.96 6.15
N PHE A 115 -0.51 -3.08 7.46
CA PHE A 115 -0.05 -4.23 8.22
C PHE A 115 -1.14 -5.29 8.36
N THR A 116 -0.78 -6.54 8.10
CA THR A 116 -1.61 -7.72 8.40
C THR A 116 -0.78 -8.72 9.20
N TRP A 117 -1.37 -9.33 10.21
CA TRP A 117 -0.74 -10.45 10.93
C TRP A 117 -1.21 -11.76 10.32
N LEU A 118 -0.30 -12.49 9.66
CA LEU A 118 -0.58 -13.78 9.04
C LEU A 118 -0.61 -14.93 10.07
N SER A 119 0.06 -14.72 11.20
CA SER A 119 0.01 -15.56 12.40
C SER A 119 0.50 -14.73 13.60
N ASP A 120 0.60 -15.31 14.78
CA ASP A 120 1.09 -14.60 15.98
C ASP A 120 2.57 -14.21 15.90
N SER A 121 3.35 -14.80 14.98
CA SER A 121 4.78 -14.53 14.80
C SER A 121 5.15 -14.06 13.39
N VAL A 122 4.17 -13.78 12.53
CA VAL A 122 4.41 -13.35 11.14
C VAL A 122 3.57 -12.12 10.82
N MET A 123 4.26 -11.01 10.59
CA MET A 123 3.69 -9.73 10.17
C MET A 123 3.96 -9.51 8.68
N GLN A 124 2.96 -9.13 7.92
CA GLN A 124 3.07 -8.68 6.54
C GLN A 124 2.82 -7.18 6.47
N TRP A 125 3.63 -6.46 5.71
CA TRP A 125 3.36 -5.10 5.28
C TRP A 125 3.12 -5.11 3.77
N THR A 126 1.98 -4.60 3.32
CA THR A 126 1.59 -4.59 1.91
C THR A 126 1.55 -3.14 1.42
N PRO A 127 2.28 -2.78 0.36
CA PRO A 127 2.21 -1.42 -0.16
C PRO A 127 0.81 -1.15 -0.71
N THR A 128 0.26 0.05 -0.45
CA THR A 128 -1.03 0.49 -1.03
C THR A 128 -0.85 1.05 -2.45
N GLY A 129 0.37 1.46 -2.79
CA GLY A 129 0.83 1.78 -4.14
C GLY A 129 1.86 0.77 -4.64
N PHE A 130 2.63 1.17 -5.66
CA PHE A 130 3.74 0.37 -6.16
C PHE A 130 5.08 0.89 -5.66
N TRP A 131 6.01 -0.03 -5.43
CA TRP A 131 7.41 0.30 -5.29
C TRP A 131 7.92 1.00 -6.56
N PRO A 132 8.94 1.87 -6.45
CA PRO A 132 9.64 2.34 -7.65
C PRO A 132 10.23 1.16 -8.42
N ALA A 133 10.14 1.17 -9.75
CA ALA A 133 10.81 0.18 -10.60
C ALA A 133 12.34 0.31 -10.54
N HIS A 134 13.06 -0.76 -10.88
CA HIS A 134 14.52 -0.82 -11.02
C HIS A 134 15.31 -0.33 -9.79
N SER A 135 14.72 -0.43 -8.61
CA SER A 135 15.19 0.29 -7.42
C SER A 135 15.61 -0.66 -6.30
N PRO A 136 16.67 -0.33 -5.55
CA PRO A 136 16.97 -1.02 -4.29
C PRO A 136 15.96 -0.62 -3.22
N ILE A 137 15.51 -1.61 -2.44
CA ILE A 137 14.63 -1.43 -1.28
C ILE A 137 15.35 -2.00 -0.06
N SER A 138 15.75 -1.12 0.86
CA SER A 138 16.37 -1.53 2.12
C SER A 138 15.29 -1.65 3.19
N VAL A 139 15.26 -2.79 3.88
CA VAL A 139 14.27 -3.09 4.93
C VAL A 139 14.99 -3.49 6.21
N GLY A 140 14.61 -2.84 7.30
CA GLY A 140 15.05 -3.16 8.66
C GLY A 140 13.87 -3.49 9.57
N ALA A 141 14.03 -4.46 10.47
CA ALA A 141 13.10 -4.72 11.56
C ALA A 141 13.86 -5.20 12.79
N GLY A 142 13.85 -4.41 13.87
CA GLY A 142 14.75 -4.64 15.00
C GLY A 142 16.21 -4.52 14.55
N ASP A 143 17.05 -5.49 14.90
CA ASP A 143 18.46 -5.56 14.48
C ASP A 143 18.67 -6.28 13.14
N PHE A 144 17.59 -6.77 12.51
CA PHE A 144 17.66 -7.49 11.24
C PHE A 144 17.54 -6.51 10.08
N MET A 145 18.42 -6.63 9.08
CA MET A 145 18.42 -5.82 7.86
C MET A 145 18.48 -6.73 6.63
N THR A 146 17.80 -6.33 5.57
CA THR A 146 17.89 -6.94 4.23
C THR A 146 17.77 -5.87 3.16
N GLU A 147 18.26 -6.18 1.96
CA GLU A 147 18.05 -5.36 0.77
C GLU A 147 17.65 -6.25 -0.41
N PHE A 148 16.54 -5.92 -1.04
CA PHE A 148 16.10 -6.54 -2.28
C PHE A 148 15.97 -5.47 -3.36
N ARG A 149 15.67 -5.90 -4.59
CA ARG A 149 15.45 -4.99 -5.72
C ARG A 149 14.09 -5.21 -6.34
N THR A 150 13.50 -4.15 -6.86
CA THR A 150 12.42 -4.27 -7.84
C THR A 150 12.99 -4.42 -9.24
N GLY A 151 12.32 -5.25 -10.05
CA GLY A 151 12.55 -5.31 -11.49
C GLY A 151 11.88 -4.15 -12.24
N ALA A 152 11.61 -4.37 -13.53
CA ALA A 152 10.75 -3.50 -14.31
C ALA A 152 9.33 -3.45 -13.72
N SER A 153 8.60 -2.38 -14.01
CA SER A 153 7.17 -2.29 -13.70
C SER A 153 6.37 -3.11 -14.71
N VAL A 154 6.10 -4.38 -14.41
CA VAL A 154 5.25 -5.24 -15.25
C VAL A 154 3.82 -5.20 -14.70
N VAL A 155 2.95 -4.42 -15.34
CA VAL A 155 1.56 -4.23 -14.92
C VAL A 155 0.63 -4.92 -15.88
N SER A 156 -0.25 -5.78 -15.36
CA SER A 156 -1.29 -6.43 -16.15
C SER A 156 -2.66 -5.89 -15.78
N VAL A 157 -3.49 -5.61 -16.79
CA VAL A 157 -4.87 -5.12 -16.61
C VAL A 157 -5.81 -6.09 -17.31
N ALA A 158 -6.67 -6.75 -16.56
CA ALA A 158 -7.81 -7.51 -17.07
C ALA A 158 -9.04 -6.60 -17.06
N ASP A 159 -9.58 -6.31 -18.24
CA ASP A 159 -10.77 -5.48 -18.40
C ASP A 159 -11.97 -6.37 -18.77
N ILE A 160 -12.89 -6.50 -17.82
CA ILE A 160 -14.06 -7.42 -17.88
C ILE A 160 -15.00 -7.04 -19.02
N ASP A 161 -15.19 -5.75 -19.26
CA ASP A 161 -16.17 -5.23 -20.22
C ASP A 161 -15.56 -5.13 -21.63
N ALA A 162 -14.26 -4.87 -21.72
CA ALA A 162 -13.53 -4.88 -22.99
C ALA A 162 -13.08 -6.27 -23.44
N TYR A 163 -13.15 -7.29 -22.58
CA TYR A 163 -12.67 -8.65 -22.83
C TYR A 163 -11.17 -8.73 -23.18
N THR A 164 -10.36 -7.88 -22.54
CA THR A 164 -8.92 -7.78 -22.80
C THR A 164 -8.08 -8.06 -21.58
N PHE A 165 -6.86 -8.51 -21.83
CA PHE A 165 -5.79 -8.61 -20.86
C PHE A 165 -4.56 -7.90 -21.42
N THR A 166 -4.26 -6.72 -20.90
CA THR A 166 -3.22 -5.83 -21.40
C THR A 166 -2.04 -5.84 -20.45
N VAL A 167 -0.84 -6.06 -20.97
CA VAL A 167 0.41 -6.05 -20.21
C VAL A 167 1.27 -4.89 -20.66
N SER A 168 1.69 -4.09 -19.69
CA SER A 168 2.63 -2.99 -19.85
C SER A 168 3.93 -3.28 -19.10
N ILE A 169 5.06 -2.89 -19.67
CA ILE A 169 6.37 -2.95 -19.03
C ILE A 169 6.93 -1.53 -19.03
N ASP A 170 7.25 -1.01 -17.84
CA ASP A 170 7.75 0.37 -17.66
C ASP A 170 6.84 1.41 -18.36
N ASP A 171 5.53 1.27 -18.12
CA ASP A 171 4.44 2.10 -18.66
C ASP A 171 4.21 2.02 -20.18
N GLU A 172 4.92 1.15 -20.90
CA GLU A 172 4.69 0.88 -22.31
C GLU A 172 3.87 -0.39 -22.51
N VAL A 173 2.76 -0.32 -23.25
CA VAL A 173 1.97 -1.51 -23.61
C VAL A 173 2.79 -2.40 -24.53
N VAL A 174 3.14 -3.58 -24.06
CA VAL A 174 3.94 -4.56 -24.83
C VAL A 174 3.06 -5.66 -25.45
N ARG A 175 1.88 -5.92 -24.88
CA ARG A 175 0.92 -6.87 -25.43
C ARG A 175 -0.49 -6.62 -24.94
N GLU A 176 -1.43 -6.58 -25.87
CA GLU A 176 -2.87 -6.63 -25.60
C GLU A 176 -3.42 -7.97 -26.09
N MET A 177 -4.12 -8.69 -25.22
CA MET A 177 -4.55 -10.07 -25.46
C MET A 177 -6.08 -10.16 -25.37
N PRO A 178 -6.75 -10.80 -26.35
CA PRO A 178 -8.13 -11.24 -26.15
C PRO A 178 -8.20 -12.17 -24.94
N ALA A 179 -9.14 -11.91 -24.04
CA ALA A 179 -9.30 -12.65 -22.80
C ALA A 179 -10.77 -12.98 -22.54
N SER A 180 -11.01 -13.97 -21.67
CA SER A 180 -12.34 -14.30 -21.16
C SER A 180 -12.26 -14.47 -19.64
N MET A 181 -12.99 -13.65 -18.91
CA MET A 181 -13.05 -13.66 -17.46
C MET A 181 -14.23 -14.53 -16.97
N GLY A 182 -14.52 -14.44 -15.67
CA GLY A 182 -15.59 -15.14 -15.00
C GLY A 182 -16.98 -14.73 -15.50
N LYS A 183 -17.81 -15.73 -15.80
CA LYS A 183 -19.21 -15.52 -16.17
C LYS A 183 -19.99 -14.87 -15.01
N ALA A 184 -21.17 -14.30 -15.27
CA ALA A 184 -21.95 -13.57 -14.26
C ALA A 184 -22.22 -14.37 -12.96
N LYS A 185 -22.39 -15.70 -13.04
CA LYS A 185 -22.57 -16.58 -11.87
C LYS A 185 -21.29 -16.78 -11.04
N PHE A 186 -20.13 -16.60 -11.65
CA PHE A 186 -18.80 -16.79 -11.07
C PHE A 186 -17.87 -15.66 -11.52
N PRO A 187 -18.16 -14.41 -11.13
CA PRO A 187 -17.43 -13.25 -11.64
C PRO A 187 -15.97 -13.29 -11.19
N THR A 188 -15.07 -12.83 -12.06
CA THR A 188 -13.70 -12.53 -11.64
C THR A 188 -13.73 -11.37 -10.64
N PRO A 189 -13.11 -11.49 -9.46
CA PRO A 189 -13.12 -10.43 -8.47
C PRO A 189 -12.36 -9.21 -9.01
N GLN A 190 -12.95 -8.02 -8.88
CA GLN A 190 -12.30 -6.76 -9.23
C GLN A 190 -11.35 -6.29 -8.13
N GLY A 191 -10.33 -5.52 -8.51
CA GLY A 191 -9.35 -4.95 -7.60
C GLY A 191 -7.92 -5.12 -8.07
N THR A 192 -6.97 -4.71 -7.22
CA THR A 192 -5.54 -4.85 -7.47
C THR A 192 -5.01 -6.09 -6.77
N PHE A 193 -4.58 -7.06 -7.57
CA PHE A 193 -3.94 -8.28 -7.14
C PHE A 193 -2.45 -8.24 -7.49
N ARG A 194 -1.75 -9.33 -7.16
CA ARG A 194 -0.35 -9.53 -7.53
C ARG A 194 -0.13 -11.00 -7.87
N VAL A 195 0.91 -11.30 -8.64
CA VAL A 195 1.34 -12.67 -8.86
C VAL A 195 1.81 -13.29 -7.54
N LEU A 196 1.16 -14.38 -7.16
CA LEU A 196 1.41 -15.16 -5.95
C LEU A 196 2.21 -16.44 -6.22
N GLY A 197 2.24 -16.89 -7.47
CA GLY A 197 2.83 -18.15 -7.85
C GLY A 197 2.68 -18.40 -9.34
N LYS A 198 3.53 -19.29 -9.83
CA LYS A 198 3.57 -19.70 -11.23
C LYS A 198 3.73 -21.22 -11.27
N GLU A 199 2.82 -21.89 -11.95
CA GLU A 199 2.78 -23.33 -12.08
C GLU A 199 2.63 -23.70 -13.56
N SER A 200 3.60 -24.41 -14.13
CA SER A 200 3.55 -24.80 -15.56
C SER A 200 2.39 -25.72 -15.88
N VAL A 201 1.94 -26.52 -14.90
CA VAL A 201 0.78 -27.39 -14.99
C VAL A 201 0.00 -27.34 -13.68
N VAL A 202 -1.30 -27.10 -13.77
CA VAL A 202 -2.23 -27.16 -12.62
C VAL A 202 -3.42 -28.02 -12.97
N VAL A 203 -3.78 -28.95 -12.08
CA VAL A 203 -5.08 -29.61 -12.13
C VAL A 203 -6.06 -28.75 -11.34
N MET A 204 -6.89 -28.00 -12.05
CA MET A 204 -7.96 -27.20 -11.46
C MET A 204 -9.17 -28.10 -11.22
N ASP A 205 -9.53 -28.25 -9.95
CA ASP A 205 -10.60 -29.12 -9.49
C ASP A 205 -11.65 -28.30 -8.76
N SER A 206 -12.84 -28.18 -9.34
CA SER A 206 -13.91 -27.31 -8.83
C SER A 206 -14.34 -27.66 -7.40
N ARG A 207 -14.06 -28.88 -6.94
CA ARG A 207 -14.35 -29.31 -5.56
C ARG A 207 -13.53 -28.54 -4.54
N THR A 208 -12.33 -28.06 -4.91
CA THR A 208 -11.49 -27.25 -4.00
C THR A 208 -12.08 -25.87 -3.72
N ILE A 209 -13.02 -25.43 -4.56
CA ILE A 209 -13.80 -24.19 -4.38
C ILE A 209 -15.28 -24.48 -4.05
N GLY A 210 -15.59 -25.73 -3.66
CA GLY A 210 -16.92 -26.11 -3.17
C GLY A 210 -17.95 -26.47 -4.24
N ILE A 211 -17.56 -26.67 -5.50
CA ILE A 211 -18.45 -27.07 -6.59
C ILE A 211 -18.24 -28.58 -6.88
N PRO A 212 -19.21 -29.46 -6.56
CA PRO A 212 -19.15 -30.89 -6.87
C PRO A 212 -18.99 -31.17 -8.38
N LEU A 213 -18.44 -32.33 -8.75
CA LEU A 213 -18.23 -32.69 -10.16
C LEU A 213 -19.51 -33.11 -10.90
N ASP A 214 -20.55 -33.48 -10.16
CA ASP A 214 -21.90 -33.77 -10.67
C ASP A 214 -22.77 -32.51 -10.81
N ASP A 215 -22.30 -31.36 -10.31
CA ASP A 215 -22.91 -30.07 -10.60
C ASP A 215 -22.65 -29.70 -12.08
N PRO A 216 -23.60 -29.06 -12.78
CA PRO A 216 -23.39 -28.57 -14.14
C PRO A 216 -22.21 -27.60 -14.31
N GLU A 217 -21.75 -26.94 -13.23
CA GLU A 217 -20.57 -26.07 -13.18
C GLU A 217 -19.31 -26.82 -12.70
N GLY A 218 -19.43 -28.11 -12.40
CA GLY A 218 -18.35 -28.97 -11.97
C GLY A 218 -17.28 -29.13 -13.05
N TYR A 219 -16.01 -29.04 -12.67
CA TYR A 219 -14.90 -29.23 -13.60
C TYR A 219 -13.69 -29.87 -12.93
N LYS A 220 -12.94 -30.64 -13.72
CA LYS A 220 -11.59 -31.09 -13.39
C LYS A 220 -10.73 -31.00 -14.64
N LEU A 221 -9.96 -29.92 -14.74
CA LEU A 221 -9.24 -29.56 -15.96
C LEU A 221 -7.74 -29.50 -15.66
N THR A 222 -6.93 -29.95 -16.60
CA THR A 222 -5.49 -29.69 -16.58
C THR A 222 -5.23 -28.44 -17.41
N VAL A 223 -4.67 -27.42 -16.77
CA VAL A 223 -4.32 -26.16 -17.41
C VAL A 223 -2.81 -25.96 -17.39
N TYR A 224 -2.32 -25.19 -18.35
CA TYR A 224 -0.91 -24.90 -18.54
C TYR A 224 -0.66 -23.41 -18.36
N ASP A 225 0.59 -23.07 -18.05
CA ASP A 225 1.08 -21.69 -17.93
C ASP A 225 0.24 -20.87 -16.95
N ALA A 226 -0.02 -21.45 -15.77
CA ALA A 226 -0.90 -20.88 -14.78
C ALA A 226 -0.14 -19.89 -13.88
N VAL A 227 -0.63 -18.66 -13.86
CA VAL A 227 -0.14 -17.59 -12.97
C VAL A 227 -1.22 -17.32 -11.92
N ARG A 228 -0.94 -17.67 -10.67
CA ARG A 228 -1.87 -17.51 -9.55
C ARG A 228 -1.92 -16.05 -9.10
N ILE A 229 -3.12 -15.49 -8.96
CA ILE A 229 -3.31 -14.11 -8.46
C ILE A 229 -4.13 -14.03 -7.17
N THR A 230 -4.87 -15.09 -6.82
CA THR A 230 -5.52 -15.22 -5.51
C THR A 230 -5.30 -16.59 -4.87
N TRP A 231 -5.31 -16.63 -3.54
CA TRP A 231 -5.36 -17.89 -2.80
C TRP A 231 -6.71 -18.61 -2.93
N GLY A 232 -7.76 -17.88 -3.30
CA GLY A 232 -9.10 -18.41 -3.59
C GLY A 232 -9.21 -19.16 -4.93
N GLY A 233 -8.13 -19.25 -5.71
CA GLY A 233 -8.08 -20.09 -6.92
C GLY A 233 -8.29 -19.36 -8.23
N VAL A 234 -8.08 -18.03 -8.28
CA VAL A 234 -8.08 -17.27 -9.54
C VAL A 234 -6.68 -17.26 -10.15
N TYR A 235 -6.59 -17.61 -11.43
CA TYR A 235 -5.37 -17.62 -12.22
C TYR A 235 -5.57 -16.94 -13.56
N VAL A 236 -4.46 -16.48 -14.14
CA VAL A 236 -4.33 -16.26 -15.58
C VAL A 236 -3.72 -17.54 -16.18
N HIS A 237 -4.32 -18.13 -17.21
CA HIS A 237 -3.80 -19.39 -17.77
C HIS A 237 -4.25 -19.64 -19.22
N GLY A 238 -3.61 -20.63 -19.86
CA GLY A 238 -4.00 -21.09 -21.19
C GLY A 238 -5.34 -21.83 -21.17
N ALA A 239 -6.24 -21.45 -22.06
CA ALA A 239 -7.59 -22.00 -22.17
C ALA A 239 -7.97 -22.24 -23.65
N PRO A 240 -7.37 -23.24 -24.31
CA PRO A 240 -7.61 -23.52 -25.73
C PRO A 240 -9.09 -23.77 -26.06
N TRP A 241 -9.85 -24.30 -25.10
CA TRP A 241 -11.28 -24.59 -25.25
C TRP A 241 -12.17 -23.33 -25.31
N SER A 242 -11.70 -22.15 -24.91
CA SER A 242 -12.49 -20.92 -24.89
C SER A 242 -11.95 -19.82 -25.81
N THR A 243 -11.07 -20.15 -26.75
CA THR A 243 -10.49 -19.17 -27.68
C THR A 243 -11.53 -18.43 -28.52
N GLY A 244 -12.65 -19.09 -28.87
CA GLY A 244 -13.78 -18.44 -29.54
C GLY A 244 -14.56 -17.43 -28.69
N SER A 245 -14.38 -17.42 -27.36
CA SER A 245 -15.01 -16.46 -26.44
C SER A 245 -14.06 -15.35 -26.01
N GLN A 246 -12.75 -15.57 -26.08
CA GLN A 246 -11.74 -14.59 -25.70
C GLN A 246 -11.84 -13.35 -26.61
N GLY A 247 -12.03 -12.17 -26.02
CA GLY A 247 -12.31 -10.93 -26.75
C GLY A 247 -13.80 -10.66 -27.02
N TYR A 248 -14.72 -11.52 -26.56
CA TYR A 248 -16.15 -11.40 -26.87
C TYR A 248 -17.11 -11.72 -25.70
N ALA A 249 -16.75 -12.67 -24.83
CA ALA A 249 -17.62 -13.14 -23.77
C ALA A 249 -16.83 -13.73 -22.59
N ASN A 250 -17.37 -13.55 -21.38
CA ASN A 250 -16.82 -14.09 -20.14
C ASN A 250 -17.46 -15.44 -19.81
N VAL A 251 -16.70 -16.53 -19.93
CA VAL A 251 -17.20 -17.91 -19.80
C VAL A 251 -16.55 -18.73 -18.67
N SER A 252 -15.55 -18.18 -17.97
CA SER A 252 -14.81 -18.93 -16.95
C SER A 252 -15.55 -18.99 -15.60
N HIS A 253 -14.96 -19.68 -14.62
CA HIS A 253 -15.40 -19.71 -13.22
C HIS A 253 -14.65 -18.69 -12.33
N GLY A 254 -14.07 -17.65 -12.94
CA GLY A 254 -13.33 -16.59 -12.25
C GLY A 254 -11.92 -16.40 -12.79
N CYS A 255 -11.31 -17.43 -13.40
CA CYS A 255 -10.00 -17.32 -14.05
C CYS A 255 -10.02 -16.34 -15.24
N ILE A 256 -8.85 -15.81 -15.58
CA ILE A 256 -8.61 -15.02 -16.78
C ILE A 256 -8.06 -15.98 -17.84
N ASN A 257 -8.92 -16.37 -18.78
CA ASN A 257 -8.59 -17.30 -19.84
C ASN A 257 -7.87 -16.58 -20.98
N LEU A 258 -6.69 -17.06 -21.36
CA LEU A 258 -5.94 -16.60 -22.52
C LEU A 258 -5.78 -17.73 -23.56
N SER A 259 -5.40 -17.38 -24.79
CA SER A 259 -4.94 -18.39 -25.75
C SER A 259 -3.65 -19.04 -25.23
N PRO A 260 -3.31 -20.27 -25.65
CA PRO A 260 -2.06 -20.92 -25.24
C PRO A 260 -0.83 -20.03 -25.47
N ASP A 261 -0.69 -19.41 -26.65
CA ASP A 261 0.44 -18.53 -26.98
C ASP A 261 0.52 -17.27 -26.11
N ASN A 262 -0.63 -16.75 -25.68
CA ASN A 262 -0.71 -15.59 -24.80
C ASN A 262 -0.38 -15.97 -23.36
N ALA A 263 -0.85 -17.13 -22.91
CA ALA A 263 -0.55 -17.65 -21.58
C ALA A 263 0.93 -18.00 -21.43
N ASP A 264 1.54 -18.71 -22.39
CA ASP A 264 2.97 -19.01 -22.38
C ASP A 264 3.81 -17.73 -22.33
N TRP A 265 3.50 -16.75 -23.19
CA TRP A 265 4.21 -15.47 -23.16
C TRP A 265 4.06 -14.75 -21.82
N TYR A 266 2.83 -14.69 -21.27
CA TYR A 266 2.59 -14.02 -20.00
C TYR A 266 3.30 -14.72 -18.85
N PHE A 267 3.22 -16.06 -18.81
CA PHE A 267 3.94 -16.88 -17.86
C PHE A 267 5.44 -16.64 -17.92
N ASN A 268 6.04 -16.49 -19.09
CA ASN A 268 7.48 -16.22 -19.19
C ASN A 268 7.85 -14.76 -18.91
N THR A 269 6.90 -13.83 -18.98
CA THR A 269 7.13 -12.39 -18.80
C THR A 269 7.00 -11.95 -17.34
N VAL A 270 6.00 -12.47 -16.62
CA VAL A 270 5.65 -11.98 -15.28
C VAL A 270 6.43 -12.68 -14.17
N GLY A 271 6.70 -11.96 -13.08
CA GLY A 271 7.39 -12.42 -11.88
C GLY A 271 6.53 -12.32 -10.62
N MET A 272 7.05 -12.87 -9.51
CA MET A 272 6.41 -12.78 -8.20
C MET A 272 6.26 -11.32 -7.76
N GLY A 273 5.06 -10.93 -7.33
CA GLY A 273 4.78 -9.58 -6.88
C GLY A 273 4.49 -8.57 -8.00
N ASP A 274 4.43 -8.98 -9.26
CA ASP A 274 3.95 -8.09 -10.33
C ASP A 274 2.43 -7.88 -10.21
N PRO A 275 1.94 -6.64 -10.38
CA PRO A 275 0.53 -6.32 -10.23
C PRO A 275 -0.36 -6.87 -11.36
N VAL A 276 -1.53 -7.35 -10.95
CA VAL A 276 -2.63 -7.74 -11.84
C VAL A 276 -3.88 -7.00 -11.40
N ILE A 277 -4.29 -6.01 -12.18
CA ILE A 277 -5.46 -5.17 -11.93
C ILE A 277 -6.64 -5.79 -12.68
N VAL A 278 -7.76 -5.98 -11.99
CA VAL A 278 -9.02 -6.42 -12.61
C VAL A 278 -10.02 -5.28 -12.47
N GLN A 279 -10.55 -4.83 -13.61
CA GLN A 279 -11.53 -3.74 -13.70
C GLN A 279 -12.70 -4.12 -14.62
N ALA A 280 -13.76 -3.32 -14.58
CA ALA A 280 -14.89 -3.36 -15.51
C ALA A 280 -15.23 -1.92 -15.88
#